data_AF-A0A8S8Z173-F1
#
_entry.id   AF-A0A8S8Z173-F1
#
_cell.length_a   1.000
_cell.length_b   1.000
_cell.length_c   1.000
_cell.angle_alpha   90.00
_cell.angle_beta   90.00
_cell.angle_gamma   90.00
#
_symmetry.space_group_name_H-M   'P 1'
#
loop_
_entity.id
_entity.type
_entity.pdbx_description
1 polymer ?
#
loop_
_entity_poly.entity_id
_entity_poly.type
_entity_poly.pdbx_seq_one_letter_code
_entity_poly.pdbx_strand_id
1 'polypeptide(L)'
;MPTLSLLLGPLGAARLVVLAGGRERLARMPSGSLQVLGASGAMAAHRRGAPPPKHSPVLFSLPQVPRSPRWVRGKIARFLAGKASIAVRMDHFDGEPWDEERIAEINQECENIRARFPKPPKRR
;
A
#
# COMPACT_ATOMS: atom_id res chain seq x y z
N MET A 1 14.89 -0.08 7.77
CA MET A 1 13.54 -0.64 7.56
C MET A 1 13.65 -1.86 6.67
N PRO A 2 14.20 -2.97 7.18
CA PRO A 2 14.48 -4.15 6.37
C PRO A 2 13.20 -4.74 5.77
N THR A 3 12.18 -5.00 6.59
CA THR A 3 10.92 -5.63 6.17
C THR A 3 10.14 -4.76 5.19
N LEU A 4 10.03 -3.46 5.46
CA LEU A 4 9.31 -2.54 4.58
C LEU A 4 10.03 -2.35 3.24
N SER A 5 11.36 -2.32 3.26
CA SER A 5 12.16 -2.18 2.03
C SER A 5 12.08 -3.44 1.17
N LEU A 6 11.98 -4.61 1.80
CA LEU A 6 11.76 -5.86 1.08
C LEU A 6 10.39 -5.89 0.39
N LEU A 7 9.35 -5.36 1.04
CA LEU A 7 8.00 -5.28 0.46
C LEU A 7 7.84 -4.22 -0.64
N LEU A 8 8.37 -3.02 -0.43
CA LEU A 8 8.08 -1.84 -1.28
C LEU A 8 9.26 -1.40 -2.15
N GLY A 9 10.41 -2.05 -2.01
CA GLY A 9 11.69 -1.55 -2.46
C GLY A 9 12.27 -0.46 -1.53
N PRO A 10 13.61 -0.29 -1.49
CA PRO A 10 14.27 0.70 -0.63
C PRO A 10 13.76 2.13 -0.84
N LEU A 11 13.54 2.52 -2.10
CA LEU A 11 13.04 3.85 -2.45
C LEU A 11 11.60 4.07 -1.99
N GLY A 12 10.74 3.05 -2.10
CA GLY A 12 9.35 3.13 -1.66
C GLY A 12 9.27 3.28 -0.14
N ALA A 13 10.05 2.48 0.59
CA ALA A 13 10.15 2.56 2.05
C ALA A 13 10.64 3.93 2.52
N ALA A 14 11.75 4.44 1.95
CA ALA A 14 12.29 5.76 2.28
C ALA A 14 11.27 6.88 2.02
N ARG A 15 10.58 6.85 0.88
CA ARG A 15 9.53 7.83 0.56
C ARG A 15 8.39 7.82 1.57
N LEU A 16 7.92 6.66 2.05
CA LEU A 16 6.88 6.63 3.08
C LEU A 16 7.35 7.24 4.39
N VAL A 17 8.58 6.97 4.82
CA VAL A 17 9.14 7.53 6.05
C VAL A 17 9.22 9.05 5.96
N VAL A 18 9.69 9.59 4.83
CA VAL A 18 9.75 11.04 4.59
C VAL A 18 8.35 11.64 4.57
N LEU A 19 7.40 11.04 3.84
CA LEU A 19 6.02 11.52 3.75
C LEU A 19 5.28 11.48 5.10
N ALA A 20 5.60 10.51 5.95
CA ALA A 20 5.02 10.41 7.29
C ALA A 20 5.67 11.37 8.30
N GLY A 21 6.86 11.91 8.01
CA GLY A 21 7.62 12.75 8.95
C GLY A 21 8.36 11.95 10.02
N GLY A 22 8.77 10.71 9.70
CA GLY A 22 9.58 9.87 10.58
C GLY A 22 9.08 8.43 10.73
N ARG A 23 10.00 7.54 11.13
CA ARG A 23 9.73 6.10 11.31
C ARG A 23 8.62 5.84 12.33
N GLU A 24 8.75 6.43 13.52
CA GLU A 24 7.79 6.22 14.62
C GLU A 24 6.38 6.66 14.22
N ARG A 25 6.28 7.85 13.60
CA ARG A 25 5.00 8.36 13.12
C ARG A 25 4.38 7.41 12.10
N LEU A 26 5.17 6.92 11.13
CA LEU A 26 4.70 5.93 10.15
C LEU A 26 4.20 4.64 10.83
N ALA A 27 4.89 4.14 11.87
CA ALA A 27 4.50 2.92 12.59
C ALA A 27 3.15 3.05 13.32
N ARG A 28 2.85 4.25 13.82
CA ARG A 28 1.60 4.59 14.50
C ARG A 28 0.44 4.87 13.53
N MET A 29 0.71 5.10 12.24
CA MET A 29 -0.36 5.36 11.27
C MET A 29 -1.24 4.12 11.03
N PRO A 30 -2.56 4.31 10.84
CA PRO A 30 -3.43 3.22 10.40
C PRO A 30 -3.18 2.91 8.92
N SER A 31 -3.46 1.66 8.52
CA SER A 31 -3.28 1.18 7.14
C SER A 31 -4.02 2.05 6.11
N GLY A 32 -5.23 2.53 6.42
CA GLY A 32 -5.98 3.42 5.53
C GLY A 32 -5.27 4.76 5.26
N SER A 33 -4.56 5.32 6.24
CA SER A 33 -3.76 6.54 6.03
C SER A 33 -2.52 6.25 5.17
N LEU A 34 -1.86 5.10 5.39
CA LEU A 34 -0.73 4.65 4.56
C LEU A 34 -1.18 4.42 3.11
N GLN A 35 -2.38 3.86 2.92
CA GLN A 35 -2.98 3.61 1.61
C GLN A 35 -3.07 4.87 0.76
N VAL A 36 -3.24 6.06 1.34
CA VAL A 36 -3.37 7.34 0.62
C VAL A 36 -2.27 8.35 0.98
N LEU A 37 -1.22 7.92 1.67
CA LEU A 37 -0.14 8.79 2.12
C LEU A 37 0.56 9.48 0.93
N GLY A 38 0.70 10.80 0.98
CA GLY A 38 1.27 11.60 -0.11
C GLY A 38 0.29 11.96 -1.24
N ALA A 39 -0.97 11.50 -1.19
CA ALA A 39 -2.02 11.89 -2.14
C ALA A 39 -2.76 13.17 -1.70
N SER A 40 -2.06 14.17 -1.17
CA SER A 40 -2.66 15.37 -0.55
C SER A 40 -3.57 16.15 -1.50
N GLY A 41 -3.15 16.33 -2.77
CA GLY A 41 -3.96 16.99 -3.80
C GLY A 41 -5.26 16.23 -4.11
N ALA A 42 -5.19 14.91 -4.25
CA ALA A 42 -6.37 14.07 -4.50
C ALA A 42 -7.31 14.02 -3.30
N MET A 43 -6.77 14.00 -2.07
CA MET A 43 -7.55 14.12 -0.84
C MET A 43 -8.23 15.50 -0.73
N ALA A 44 -7.55 16.57 -1.12
CA ALA A 44 -8.14 17.91 -1.16
C ALA A 44 -9.28 18.00 -2.18
N ALA A 45 -9.12 17.40 -3.36
CA ALA A 45 -10.19 17.29 -4.35
C ALA A 45 -11.36 16.43 -3.83
N HIS A 46 -11.08 15.34 -3.12
CA HIS A 46 -12.12 14.51 -2.52
C HIS A 46 -12.96 15.28 -1.49
N ARG A 47 -12.33 16.11 -0.66
CA ARG A 47 -13.05 17.03 0.25
C ARG A 47 -13.94 18.04 -0.47
N ARG A 48 -13.71 18.29 -1.76
CA ARG A 48 -14.54 19.15 -2.64
C ARG A 48 -15.56 18.36 -3.47
N GLY A 49 -15.76 17.07 -3.18
CA GLY A 49 -16.76 16.22 -3.84
C GLY A 49 -16.22 15.29 -4.94
N ALA A 50 -14.91 15.31 -5.23
CA ALA A 50 -14.33 14.32 -6.13
C ALA A 50 -14.34 12.90 -5.51
N PRO A 51 -14.25 11.82 -6.29
CA PRO A 51 -14.08 10.47 -5.74
C PRO A 51 -12.81 10.34 -4.89
N PRO A 52 -12.81 9.53 -3.82
CA PRO A 52 -11.63 9.36 -2.97
C PRO A 52 -10.47 8.68 -3.74
N PRO A 53 -9.21 9.05 -3.45
CA PRO A 53 -8.06 8.37 -4.03
C PRO A 53 -7.99 6.91 -3.57
N LYS A 54 -7.62 6.01 -4.48
CA LYS A 54 -7.57 4.57 -4.21
C LYS A 54 -6.24 4.10 -3.62
N HIS A 55 -5.17 4.83 -3.85
CA HIS A 55 -3.80 4.44 -3.52
C HIS A 55 -2.90 5.69 -3.44
N SER A 56 -1.81 5.55 -2.69
CA SER A 56 -0.73 6.51 -2.61
C SER A 56 0.15 6.42 -3.86
N PRO A 57 0.96 7.46 -4.15
CA PRO A 57 1.97 7.38 -5.20
C PRO A 57 2.95 6.21 -4.99
N VAL A 58 3.29 5.92 -3.73
CA VAL A 58 4.21 4.82 -3.39
C VAL A 58 3.59 3.45 -3.67
N LEU A 59 2.31 3.24 -3.33
CA LEU A 59 1.65 1.97 -3.65
C LEU A 59 1.40 1.83 -5.15
N PHE A 60 1.17 2.94 -5.87
CA PHE A 60 0.97 2.92 -7.30
C PHE A 60 2.23 2.58 -8.11
N SER A 61 3.42 2.84 -7.57
CA SER A 61 4.68 2.46 -8.22
C SER A 61 4.95 0.95 -8.16
N LEU A 62 4.27 0.20 -7.29
CA LEU A 62 4.42 -1.24 -7.17
C LEU A 62 3.71 -1.93 -8.35
N PRO A 63 4.38 -2.79 -9.16
CA PRO A 63 3.82 -3.37 -10.38
C PRO A 63 2.46 -4.06 -10.22
N GLN A 64 2.17 -4.61 -9.04
CA GLN A 64 0.93 -5.29 -8.66
C GLN A 64 -0.30 -4.36 -8.81
N VAL A 65 -0.13 -3.04 -8.64
CA VAL A 65 -1.21 -2.05 -8.67
C VAL A 65 -1.52 -1.55 -10.09
N PRO A 66 -0.60 -0.95 -10.88
CA PRO A 66 -0.91 -0.40 -12.19
C PRO A 66 -1.21 -1.50 -13.23
N ARG A 67 -0.59 -2.69 -13.12
CA ARG A 67 -0.86 -3.85 -13.99
C ARG A 67 -2.24 -4.46 -13.75
N SER A 68 -2.88 -4.12 -12.64
CA SER A 68 -4.22 -4.61 -12.32
C SER A 68 -5.33 -3.74 -12.92
N PRO A 69 -6.49 -4.34 -13.25
CA PRO A 69 -7.64 -3.60 -13.77
C PRO A 69 -8.11 -2.49 -12.82
N ARG A 70 -8.62 -1.38 -13.36
CA ARG A 70 -8.97 -0.15 -12.59
C ARG A 70 -9.93 -0.39 -11.41
N TRP A 71 -10.80 -1.40 -11.50
CA TRP A 71 -11.73 -1.78 -10.43
C TRP A 71 -11.10 -2.63 -9.32
N VAL A 72 -9.96 -3.26 -9.59
CA VAL A 72 -9.21 -4.09 -8.63
C VAL A 72 -8.12 -3.30 -7.91
N ARG A 73 -7.54 -2.26 -8.55
CA ARG A 73 -6.41 -1.48 -8.00
C ARG A 73 -6.58 -1.07 -6.53
N GLY A 74 -7.76 -0.60 -6.15
CA GLY A 74 -8.04 -0.19 -4.76
C GLY A 74 -8.07 -1.35 -3.77
N LYS A 75 -8.42 -2.57 -4.21
CA LYS A 75 -8.39 -3.78 -3.37
C LYS A 75 -6.95 -4.21 -3.10
N ILE A 76 -6.12 -4.24 -4.14
CA ILE A 76 -4.70 -4.58 -4.03
C ILE A 76 -3.95 -3.52 -3.21
N ALA A 77 -4.20 -2.23 -3.48
CA ALA A 77 -3.60 -1.15 -2.71
C ALA A 77 -3.96 -1.23 -1.22
N ARG A 78 -5.21 -1.57 -0.87
CA ARG A 78 -5.63 -1.78 0.52
C ARG A 78 -4.90 -2.96 1.17
N PHE A 79 -4.77 -4.07 0.45
CA PHE A 79 -4.05 -5.25 0.92
C PHE A 79 -2.57 -4.93 1.18
N LEU A 80 -1.90 -4.33 0.19
CA LEU A 80 -0.49 -3.92 0.30
C LEU A 80 -0.28 -2.87 1.39
N ALA A 81 -1.19 -1.91 1.57
CA ALA A 81 -1.12 -0.94 2.67
C ALA A 81 -1.20 -1.63 4.05
N GLY A 82 -2.04 -2.67 4.17
CA GLY A 82 -2.12 -3.50 5.37
C GLY A 82 -0.81 -4.20 5.67
N LYS A 83 -0.21 -4.85 4.66
CA LYS A 83 1.08 -5.51 4.80
C LYS A 83 2.22 -4.52 5.09
N ALA A 84 2.24 -3.37 4.42
CA ALA A 84 3.20 -2.30 4.70
C ALA A 84 3.06 -1.77 6.12
N SER A 85 1.85 -1.62 6.63
CA SER A 85 1.61 -1.19 8.01
C SER A 85 2.15 -2.19 9.04
N ILE A 86 2.02 -3.50 8.77
CA ILE A 86 2.61 -4.55 9.61
C ILE A 86 4.14 -4.50 9.51
N ALA A 87 4.69 -4.44 8.29
CA ALA A 87 6.13 -4.38 8.05
C ALA A 87 6.80 -3.19 8.76
N VAL A 88 6.21 -1.99 8.70
CA VAL A 88 6.72 -0.82 9.42
C VAL A 88 6.74 -1.06 10.93
N ARG A 89 5.68 -1.66 11.49
CA ARG A 89 5.60 -1.91 12.94
C ARG A 89 6.63 -2.93 13.38
N MET A 90 6.82 -4.00 12.60
CA MET A 90 7.86 -4.98 12.86
C MET A 90 9.25 -4.33 12.84
N ASP A 91 9.52 -3.52 11.81
CA ASP A 91 10.76 -2.76 11.70
C ASP A 91 10.92 -1.69 12.80
N HIS A 92 9.83 -1.22 13.43
CA HIS A 92 9.87 -0.19 14.47
C HIS A 92 10.04 -0.75 15.88
N PHE A 93 9.34 -1.84 16.18
CA PHE A 93 9.25 -2.48 17.49
C PHE A 93 10.12 -3.75 17.59
N ASP A 94 11.19 -3.82 16.78
CA ASP A 94 12.20 -4.89 16.80
C ASP A 94 11.60 -6.31 16.70
N GLY A 95 10.60 -6.47 15.82
CA GLY A 95 10.04 -7.78 15.48
C GLY A 95 10.91 -8.55 14.48
N GLU A 96 10.64 -9.86 14.35
CA GLU A 96 11.32 -10.74 13.41
C GLU A 96 11.16 -10.28 11.96
N PRO A 97 12.22 -9.98 11.21
CA PRO A 97 12.11 -9.47 9.84
C PRO A 97 11.49 -10.50 8.89
N TRP A 98 10.78 -10.03 7.85
CA TRP A 98 10.31 -10.94 6.80
C TRP A 98 11.45 -11.38 5.89
N ASP A 99 11.27 -12.58 5.35
CA ASP A 99 12.11 -13.19 4.32
C ASP A 99 11.46 -13.09 2.93
N GLU A 100 12.16 -13.62 1.92
CA GLU A 100 11.69 -13.63 0.55
C GLU A 100 10.46 -14.52 0.33
N GLU A 101 10.35 -15.62 1.10
CA GLU A 101 9.20 -16.53 1.05
C GLU A 101 7.90 -15.79 1.42
N ARG A 102 7.93 -15.02 2.51
CA ARG A 102 6.80 -14.20 2.93
C ARG A 102 6.39 -13.18 1.88
N ILE A 103 7.34 -12.63 1.13
CA ILE A 103 7.08 -11.68 0.05
C ILE A 103 6.46 -12.38 -1.16
N ALA A 104 6.92 -13.60 -1.48
CA ALA A 104 6.33 -14.41 -2.53
C ALA A 104 4.85 -14.75 -2.21
N GLU A 105 4.53 -15.11 -0.96
CA GLU A 105 3.15 -15.32 -0.50
C GLU A 105 2.27 -14.07 -0.70
N ILE A 106 2.78 -12.89 -0.32
CA ILE A 106 2.07 -11.61 -0.48
C ILE A 106 1.82 -11.30 -1.95
N ASN A 107 2.79 -11.56 -2.81
CA ASN A 107 2.65 -11.37 -4.26
C ASN A 107 1.64 -12.35 -4.86
N GLN A 108 1.66 -13.61 -4.44
CA GLN A 108 0.67 -14.61 -4.85
C GLN A 108 -0.75 -14.20 -4.44
N GLU A 109 -0.92 -13.69 -3.22
CA GLU A 109 -2.25 -13.21 -2.79
C GLU A 109 -2.72 -11.97 -3.57
N CYS A 110 -1.81 -11.13 -4.05
CA CYS A 110 -2.18 -10.03 -4.96
C CYS A 110 -2.78 -10.56 -6.28
N GLU A 111 -2.18 -11.61 -6.86
CA GLU A 111 -2.73 -12.26 -8.05
C GLU A 111 -4.04 -12.99 -7.75
N ASN A 112 -4.18 -13.63 -6.59
CA ASN A 112 -5.44 -14.24 -6.15
C ASN A 112 -6.56 -13.19 -6.05
N ILE A 113 -6.28 -12.02 -5.44
CA ILE A 113 -7.23 -10.90 -5.38
C ILE A 113 -7.62 -10.46 -6.79
N ARG A 114 -6.68 -10.39 -7.72
CA ARG A 114 -6.96 -10.04 -9.11
C ARG A 114 -7.86 -11.07 -9.80
N ALA A 115 -7.58 -12.37 -9.61
CA ALA A 115 -8.36 -13.46 -10.17
C ALA A 115 -9.80 -13.51 -9.63
N ARG A 116 -10.03 -13.14 -8.36
CA ARG A 116 -11.38 -13.07 -7.75
C ARG A 116 -12.29 -12.00 -8.37
N PHE A 117 -11.74 -11.00 -9.07
CA PHE A 117 -12.51 -9.88 -9.65
C PHE A 117 -12.22 -9.68 -11.15
N PRO A 118 -12.54 -10.67 -12.01
CA PRO A 118 -12.18 -10.64 -13.43
C PRO A 118 -13.03 -9.63 -14.23
N LYS A 119 -14.25 -9.35 -13.78
CA LYS A 119 -15.20 -8.46 -14.45
C LYS A 119 -15.36 -7.14 -13.69
N PRO A 120 -15.60 -6.01 -14.38
CA PRO A 120 -15.93 -4.76 -13.73
C PRO A 120 -17.23 -4.88 -12.91
N PRO A 121 -17.36 -4.15 -11.79
CA PRO A 121 -18.61 -4.13 -11.04
C PRO A 121 -19.73 -3.57 -11.92
N LYS A 122 -20.94 -4.12 -11.79
CA LYS A 122 -22.13 -3.59 -12.46
C LYS A 122 -22.30 -2.13 -12.05
N ARG A 123 -22.42 -1.22 -13.02
CA ARG A 123 -22.77 0.18 -12.76
C ARG A 123 -24.16 0.18 -12.12
N ARG A 124 -24.29 0.86 -10.98
CA ARG A 124 -25.54 1.08 -10.26
C ARG A 124 -26.01 2.50 -10.55
#